data_AF-A0A6A4GX22-F1
#
_entry.id   AF-A0A6A4GX22-F1
#
_cell.length_a   1.000
_cell.length_b   1.000
_cell.length_c   1.000
_cell.angle_alpha   90.00
_cell.angle_beta   90.00
_cell.angle_gamma   90.00
#
_symmetry.space_group_name_H-M   'P 1'
#
loop_
_entity.id
_entity.type
_entity.pdbx_description
1 polymer ?
#
loop_
_entity_poly.entity_id
_entity_poly.type
_entity_poly.pdbx_seq_one_letter_code
_entity_poly.pdbx_strand_id
1 'polypeptide(L)'
;MSSSLELFLTPARVACWYSHLMVLRRIVERNNAYYELSPGRNTSNEHISVIFEDDIDMEKDIRQRLARIWHVLPSDWDIVFLGHCWSNESFYPAISLSESSPLSSSSLLLDLDSRLLSPLPSQNTLHPSYSPRCTHAYALSPSGAIKLLEHLEYPPFAYSRAIDQA
;
A
#
# COMPACT_ATOMS: atom_id res chain seq x y z
N MET A 1 -30.02 26.44 4.12
CA MET A 1 -29.45 26.40 2.76
C MET A 1 -27.95 26.58 2.89
N SER A 2 -27.22 25.70 2.21
CA SER A 2 -25.78 25.41 2.23
C SER A 2 -24.83 26.58 2.55
N SER A 3 -23.97 26.39 3.56
CA SER A 3 -22.63 26.97 3.57
C SER A 3 -21.65 25.84 3.28
N SER A 4 -21.36 25.67 2.00
CA SER A 4 -20.31 24.78 1.50
C SER A 4 -19.00 25.19 2.16
N LEU A 5 -18.42 24.34 2.99
CA LEU A 5 -17.03 24.48 3.44
C LEU A 5 -16.15 24.40 2.18
N GLU A 6 -15.76 25.55 1.63
CA GLU A 6 -14.63 25.62 0.73
C GLU A 6 -13.43 25.08 1.52
N LEU A 7 -12.99 23.87 1.16
CA LEU A 7 -11.88 23.20 1.79
C LEU A 7 -10.58 23.92 1.36
N PHE A 8 -10.28 25.04 2.00
CA PHE A 8 -9.07 25.80 1.67
C PHE A 8 -7.83 24.92 1.90
N LEU A 9 -6.96 24.86 0.89
CA LEU A 9 -5.63 24.26 1.00
C LEU A 9 -4.79 25.14 1.92
N THR A 10 -4.50 24.65 3.11
CA THR A 10 -3.60 25.32 4.06
C THR A 10 -2.15 25.09 3.64
N PRO A 11 -1.20 25.96 4.05
CA PRO A 11 0.22 25.70 3.82
C PRO A 11 0.69 24.33 4.32
N ALA A 12 0.14 23.86 5.44
CA ALA A 12 0.43 22.52 5.96
C ALA A 12 -0.04 21.40 5.01
N ARG A 13 -1.27 21.51 4.47
CA ARG A 13 -1.80 20.55 3.48
C ARG A 13 -0.99 20.55 2.18
N VAL A 14 -0.57 21.73 1.72
CA VAL A 14 0.29 21.86 0.53
C VAL A 14 1.67 21.26 0.80
N ALA A 15 2.25 21.49 1.98
CA ALA A 15 3.55 20.93 2.35
C ALA A 15 3.51 19.40 2.45
N CYS A 16 2.47 18.85 3.10
CA CYS A 16 2.22 17.40 3.14
C CYS A 16 2.12 16.84 1.71
N TRP A 17 1.23 17.38 0.88
CA TRP A 17 1.10 16.96 -0.53
C TRP A 17 2.43 17.02 -1.29
N TYR A 18 3.18 18.12 -1.16
CA TYR A 18 4.46 18.30 -1.84
C TYR A 18 5.51 17.28 -1.37
N SER A 19 5.54 16.98 -0.07
CA SER A 19 6.42 15.96 0.50
C SER A 19 6.17 14.59 -0.15
N HIS A 20 4.90 14.14 -0.18
CA HIS A 20 4.53 12.87 -0.80
C HIS A 20 4.81 12.87 -2.31
N LEU A 21 4.49 13.95 -3.02
CA LEU A 21 4.77 14.08 -4.45
C LEU A 21 6.27 13.88 -4.75
N MET A 22 7.14 14.53 -3.98
CA MET A 22 8.58 14.45 -4.20
C MET A 22 9.15 13.06 -3.89
N VAL A 23 8.64 12.39 -2.86
CA VAL A 23 9.01 11.00 -2.55
C VAL A 23 8.56 10.06 -3.68
N LEU A 24 7.33 10.21 -4.16
CA LEU A 24 6.77 9.39 -5.24
C LEU A 24 7.53 9.54 -6.55
N ARG A 25 7.90 10.77 -6.94
CA ARG A 25 8.76 11.02 -8.12
C ARG A 25 10.07 10.24 -8.02
N ARG A 26 10.76 10.33 -6.89
CA ARG A 26 12.03 9.61 -6.66
C ARG A 26 11.87 8.09 -6.72
N ILE A 27 10.79 7.55 -6.17
CA ILE A 27 10.48 6.12 -6.23
C ILE A 27 10.29 5.68 -7.68
N VAL A 28 9.44 6.40 -8.44
CA VAL A 28 9.16 6.08 -9.84
C VAL A 28 10.42 6.18 -10.71
N GLU A 29 11.21 7.25 -10.56
CA GLU A 29 12.48 7.43 -11.25
C GLU A 29 13.47 6.27 -10.97
N ARG A 30 13.61 5.88 -9.69
CA ARG A 30 14.50 4.78 -9.29
C ARG A 30 14.02 3.43 -9.85
N ASN A 31 12.72 3.17 -9.80
CA ASN A 31 12.13 1.95 -10.34
C ASN A 31 12.37 1.86 -11.85
N ASN A 32 12.11 2.94 -12.59
CA ASN A 32 12.35 3.01 -14.04
C ASN A 32 13.82 2.76 -14.39
N ALA A 33 14.75 3.42 -13.69
CA ALA A 33 16.18 3.21 -13.91
C ALA A 33 16.61 1.76 -13.66
N TYR A 34 16.03 1.08 -12.67
CA TYR A 34 16.31 -0.34 -12.44
C TYR A 34 15.80 -1.23 -13.58
N TYR A 35 14.59 -0.98 -14.07
CA TYR A 35 14.02 -1.74 -15.20
C TYR A 35 14.84 -1.58 -16.48
N GLU A 36 15.35 -0.37 -16.75
CA GLU A 36 16.25 -0.11 -17.88
C GLU A 36 17.58 -0.85 -17.77
N LEU A 37 18.13 -0.99 -16.55
CA LEU A 37 19.38 -1.69 -16.30
C LEU A 37 19.25 -3.22 -16.24
N SER A 38 18.03 -3.75 -16.05
CA SER A 38 17.75 -5.19 -15.91
C SER A 38 16.63 -5.68 -16.83
N PRO A 39 16.75 -5.51 -18.17
CA PRO A 39 15.70 -5.87 -19.10
C PRO A 39 15.40 -7.38 -19.05
N GLY A 40 14.11 -7.74 -18.91
CA GLY A 40 13.63 -9.12 -18.92
C GLY A 40 13.64 -9.85 -17.56
N ARG A 41 14.08 -9.22 -16.46
CA ARG A 41 14.00 -9.81 -15.12
C ARG A 41 12.59 -9.60 -14.53
N ASN A 42 11.91 -10.69 -14.16
CA ASN A 42 10.64 -10.61 -13.43
C ASN A 42 10.90 -10.11 -12.00
N THR A 43 10.51 -8.87 -11.73
CA THR A 43 10.84 -8.11 -10.51
C THR A 43 9.58 -7.57 -9.83
N SER A 44 8.41 -8.14 -10.12
CA SER A 44 7.11 -7.65 -9.65
C SER A 44 7.04 -7.41 -8.13
N ASN A 45 7.80 -8.18 -7.35
CA ASN A 45 7.87 -8.05 -5.89
C ASN A 45 9.17 -7.42 -5.36
N GLU A 46 10.15 -7.10 -6.21
CA GLU A 46 11.46 -6.59 -5.77
C GLU A 46 11.47 -5.07 -5.48
N HIS A 47 10.41 -4.34 -5.88
CA HIS A 47 10.36 -2.87 -5.81
C HIS A 47 9.23 -2.30 -4.96
N ILE A 48 8.76 -3.07 -3.97
CA ILE A 48 7.81 -2.55 -2.98
C ILE A 48 8.49 -1.42 -2.19
N SER A 49 7.89 -0.24 -2.21
CA SER A 49 8.37 0.91 -1.44
C SER A 49 7.50 1.09 -0.21
N VAL A 50 8.11 1.28 0.96
CA VAL A 50 7.41 1.58 2.21
C VAL A 50 7.72 3.01 2.62
N ILE A 51 6.68 3.79 2.87
CA ILE A 51 6.74 5.20 3.22
C ILE A 51 6.20 5.36 4.64
N PHE A 52 6.95 6.10 5.46
CA PHE A 52 6.60 6.46 6.82
C PHE A 52 6.69 7.97 6.98
N GLU A 53 5.73 8.56 7.68
CA GLU A 53 5.88 9.87 8.31
C GLU A 53 6.81 9.76 9.54
N ASP A 54 7.27 10.90 10.06
CA ASP A 54 8.35 10.96 11.05
C ASP A 54 7.91 10.63 12.49
N ASP A 55 6.61 10.62 12.76
CA ASP A 55 5.98 10.35 14.06
C ASP A 55 5.42 8.92 14.21
N ILE A 56 5.80 8.03 13.30
CA ILE A 56 5.41 6.62 13.33
C ILE A 56 6.22 5.80 14.34
N ASP A 57 5.52 5.13 15.25
CA ASP A 57 6.04 3.99 16.03
C ASP A 57 5.71 2.67 15.32
N MET A 58 6.71 1.95 14.82
CA MET A 58 6.52 0.64 14.15
C MET A 58 6.74 -0.56 15.08
N GLU A 59 6.00 -1.64 14.83
CA GLU A 59 6.24 -2.92 15.49
C GLU A 59 7.61 -3.49 15.13
N LYS A 60 8.29 -4.06 16.14
CA LYS A 60 9.63 -4.67 15.98
C LYS A 60 9.66 -5.80 14.95
N ASP A 61 8.53 -6.48 14.74
CA ASP A 61 8.37 -7.60 13.82
C ASP A 61 7.67 -7.21 12.50
N ILE A 62 7.64 -5.91 12.15
CA ILE A 62 6.98 -5.40 10.94
C ILE A 62 7.46 -6.12 9.67
N ARG A 63 8.76 -6.42 9.56
CA ARG A 63 9.30 -7.15 8.40
C ARG A 63 8.64 -8.51 8.23
N GLN A 64 8.47 -9.27 9.31
CA GLN A 64 7.84 -10.59 9.30
C GLN A 64 6.35 -10.49 9.00
N ARG A 65 5.67 -9.45 9.51
CA ARG A 65 4.26 -9.18 9.22
C ARG A 65 4.05 -8.87 7.74
N LEU A 66 4.82 -7.93 7.20
CA LEU A 66 4.75 -7.52 5.80
C LEU A 66 5.05 -8.68 4.84
N ALA A 67 6.08 -9.47 5.14
CA ALA A 67 6.41 -10.65 4.32
C ALA A 67 5.23 -11.63 4.20
N ARG A 68 4.44 -11.82 5.26
CA ARG A 68 3.24 -12.66 5.22
C ARG A 68 2.12 -12.02 4.40
N ILE A 69 1.96 -10.70 4.51
CA ILE A 69 0.91 -9.95 3.80
C ILE A 69 1.17 -9.96 2.29
N TRP A 70 2.42 -9.80 1.84
CA TRP A 70 2.75 -9.71 0.42
C TRP A 70 2.29 -10.93 -0.40
N HIS A 71 2.25 -12.11 0.21
CA HIS A 71 1.82 -13.34 -0.47
C HIS A 71 0.29 -13.45 -0.65
N VAL A 72 -0.49 -12.64 0.07
CA VAL A 72 -1.95 -12.77 0.11
C VAL A 72 -2.65 -11.60 -0.58
N LEU A 73 -1.89 -10.60 -1.03
CA LEU A 73 -2.40 -9.49 -1.80
C LEU A 73 -2.87 -9.94 -3.19
N PRO A 74 -3.92 -9.32 -3.74
CA PRO A 74 -4.29 -9.47 -5.15
C PRO A 74 -3.10 -9.16 -6.05
N SER A 75 -2.96 -9.81 -7.21
CA SER A 75 -1.80 -9.61 -8.11
C SER A 75 -1.64 -8.18 -8.63
N ASP A 76 -2.71 -7.39 -8.58
CA ASP A 76 -2.83 -6.02 -9.10
C ASP A 76 -2.97 -4.97 -7.99
N TRP A 77 -2.58 -5.30 -6.75
CA TRP A 77 -2.64 -4.36 -5.63
C TRP A 77 -1.75 -3.12 -5.88
N ASP A 78 -2.23 -1.95 -5.43
CA ASP A 78 -1.53 -0.67 -5.61
C ASP A 78 -0.93 -0.12 -4.31
N ILE A 79 -1.73 -0.12 -3.23
CA ILE A 79 -1.37 0.48 -1.94
C ILE A 79 -1.80 -0.45 -0.80
N VAL A 80 -0.93 -0.58 0.20
CA VAL A 80 -1.28 -1.18 1.50
C VAL A 80 -1.03 -0.16 2.58
N PHE A 81 -2.08 0.28 3.27
CA PHE A 81 -1.95 1.13 4.45
C PHE A 81 -1.55 0.30 5.65
N LEU A 82 -0.52 0.74 6.37
CA LEU A 82 0.04 0.03 7.52
C LEU A 82 -0.60 0.44 8.85
N GLY A 83 -1.39 1.51 8.81
CA GLY A 83 -2.21 2.01 9.90
C GLY A 83 -3.35 2.86 9.33
N HIS A 84 -4.20 3.39 10.20
CA HIS A 84 -5.32 4.23 9.80
C HIS A 84 -5.63 5.29 10.86
N CYS A 85 -6.28 6.37 10.46
CA CYS A 85 -6.59 7.51 11.34
C CYS A 85 -8.10 7.75 11.38
N TRP A 86 -8.69 7.61 12.56
CA TRP A 86 -10.08 7.98 12.84
C TRP A 86 -11.12 7.41 11.86
N SER A 87 -10.81 6.25 11.27
CA SER A 87 -11.64 5.50 10.33
C SER A 87 -11.91 4.08 10.85
N ASN A 88 -12.91 3.39 10.28
CA ASN A 88 -13.18 1.98 10.57
C ASN A 88 -12.81 1.14 9.35
N GLU A 89 -11.53 0.74 9.25
CA GLU A 89 -11.06 -0.08 8.13
C GLU A 89 -11.63 -1.51 8.16
N SER A 90 -12.14 -1.97 9.30
CA SER A 90 -12.83 -3.27 9.42
C SER A 90 -14.28 -3.25 8.91
N PHE A 91 -14.74 -2.15 8.30
CA PHE A 91 -16.08 -2.07 7.71
C PHE A 91 -16.28 -3.08 6.56
N TYR A 92 -15.25 -3.28 5.73
CA TYR A 92 -15.27 -4.28 4.66
C TYR A 92 -14.68 -5.61 5.17
N PRO A 93 -15.16 -6.77 4.68
CA PRO A 93 -14.61 -8.05 5.10
C PRO A 93 -13.13 -8.16 4.75
N ALA A 94 -12.38 -8.87 5.59
CA ALA A 94 -10.97 -9.11 5.32
C ALA A 94 -10.78 -9.94 4.04
N ILE A 95 -9.65 -9.72 3.36
CA ILE A 95 -9.32 -10.44 2.13
C ILE A 95 -9.12 -11.94 2.46
N SER A 96 -10.00 -12.77 1.89
CA SER A 96 -9.96 -14.23 2.03
C SER A 96 -8.73 -14.81 1.35
N LEU A 97 -8.00 -15.66 2.08
CA LEU A 97 -6.80 -16.36 1.59
C LEU A 97 -7.09 -17.43 0.52
N SER A 98 -8.34 -17.59 0.09
CA SER A 98 -8.80 -18.74 -0.71
C SER A 98 -9.01 -18.47 -2.20
N GLU A 99 -8.90 -17.23 -2.71
CA GLU A 99 -9.30 -16.90 -4.09
C GLU A 99 -8.14 -16.60 -5.06
N SER A 100 -6.88 -16.55 -4.61
CA SER A 100 -5.73 -16.23 -5.47
C SER A 100 -5.08 -17.44 -6.17
N SER A 101 -5.76 -18.58 -6.35
CA SER A 101 -5.18 -19.73 -7.08
C SER A 101 -6.19 -20.54 -7.88
N PRO A 102 -6.11 -20.56 -9.23
CA PRO A 102 -6.82 -21.52 -10.08
C PRO A 102 -6.18 -22.92 -10.12
N LEU A 103 -5.28 -23.26 -9.18
CA LEU A 103 -4.64 -24.58 -9.10
C LEU A 103 -4.82 -25.23 -7.73
N SER A 104 -6.07 -25.43 -7.31
CA SER A 104 -6.38 -26.43 -6.29
C SER A 104 -6.55 -27.78 -6.96
N SER A 105 -5.43 -28.47 -7.21
CA SER A 105 -5.32 -29.94 -7.37
C SER A 105 -3.90 -30.29 -7.79
N SER A 106 -2.95 -30.43 -6.85
CA SER A 106 -1.78 -31.30 -7.03
C SER A 106 -1.12 -31.60 -5.69
N SER A 107 -1.34 -32.83 -5.24
CA SER A 107 -0.87 -33.47 -4.02
C SER A 107 0.65 -33.71 -3.98
N LEU A 108 1.49 -32.66 -4.01
CA LEU A 108 2.96 -32.82 -3.99
C LEU A 108 3.67 -32.25 -2.74
N LEU A 109 2.97 -31.96 -1.65
CA LEU A 109 3.60 -31.51 -0.39
C LEU A 109 3.61 -32.58 0.70
N LEU A 110 4.22 -33.73 0.41
CA LEU A 110 4.69 -34.67 1.42
C LEU A 110 6.22 -34.60 1.47
N ASP A 111 6.81 -33.50 1.99
CA ASP A 111 8.11 -33.60 2.71
C ASP A 111 8.65 -32.33 3.42
N LEU A 112 7.85 -31.31 3.73
CA LEU A 112 8.39 -30.13 4.45
C LEU A 112 8.06 -30.12 5.95
N ASP A 113 9.12 -29.94 6.74
CA ASP A 113 9.21 -30.01 8.20
C ASP A 113 8.08 -29.26 8.93
N SER A 114 7.30 -30.02 9.70
CA SER A 114 6.09 -29.58 10.41
C SER A 114 6.34 -28.51 11.48
N ARG A 115 7.61 -28.19 11.77
CA ARG A 115 8.02 -27.16 12.75
C ARG A 115 8.15 -25.75 12.18
N LEU A 116 8.15 -25.57 10.86
CA LEU A 116 8.07 -24.26 10.20
C LEU A 116 6.63 -23.83 9.89
N LEU A 117 5.67 -24.76 10.03
CA LEU A 117 4.24 -24.52 9.93
C LEU A 117 3.69 -24.04 11.28
N SER A 118 4.11 -22.87 11.76
CA SER A 118 3.22 -22.14 12.67
C SER A 118 1.91 -21.91 11.91
N PRO A 119 0.73 -22.17 12.50
CA PRO A 119 -0.53 -21.86 11.83
C PRO A 119 -0.43 -20.42 11.34
N LEU A 120 -0.60 -20.18 10.04
CA LEU A 120 -0.93 -18.84 9.57
C LEU A 120 -2.03 -18.35 10.52
N PRO A 121 -1.92 -17.15 11.13
CA PRO A 121 -3.03 -16.63 11.91
C PRO A 121 -4.26 -16.78 11.02
N SER A 122 -5.25 -17.53 11.52
CA SER A 122 -6.42 -17.99 10.77
C SER A 122 -7.30 -16.84 10.28
N GLN A 123 -6.89 -15.61 10.55
CA GLN A 123 -7.53 -14.37 10.22
C GLN A 123 -6.47 -13.43 9.62
N ASN A 124 -6.54 -13.24 8.31
CA ASN A 124 -5.95 -12.07 7.68
C ASN A 124 -6.69 -10.84 8.22
N THR A 125 -5.96 -9.84 8.73
CA THR A 125 -6.55 -8.57 9.19
C THR A 125 -6.47 -7.48 8.14
N LEU A 126 -6.17 -7.85 6.89
CA LEU A 126 -6.13 -6.91 5.77
C LEU A 126 -7.53 -6.72 5.21
N HIS A 127 -7.99 -5.47 5.26
CA HIS A 127 -9.30 -5.06 4.77
C HIS A 127 -9.15 -4.13 3.56
N PRO A 128 -10.04 -4.21 2.55
CA PRO A 128 -10.11 -3.22 1.49
C PRO A 128 -10.39 -1.82 2.04
N SER A 129 -9.59 -0.83 1.63
CA SER A 129 -9.80 0.57 1.96
C SER A 129 -10.19 1.36 0.72
N TYR A 130 -11.28 2.14 0.82
CA TYR A 130 -11.82 2.96 -0.30
C TYR A 130 -11.81 4.45 0.00
N SER A 131 -11.61 4.82 1.27
CA SER A 131 -11.55 6.20 1.72
C SER A 131 -10.55 6.34 2.87
N PRO A 132 -9.27 5.97 2.64
CA PRO A 132 -8.24 6.14 3.65
C PRO A 132 -8.14 7.62 4.03
N ARG A 133 -8.05 7.89 5.33
CA ARG A 133 -8.05 9.27 5.83
C ARG A 133 -6.66 9.88 5.96
N CYS A 134 -5.63 9.07 6.10
CA CYS A 134 -4.28 9.56 6.35
C CYS A 134 -3.21 8.78 5.59
N THR A 135 -2.04 9.39 5.48
CA THR A 135 -0.85 8.85 4.79
C THR A 135 0.27 8.42 5.74
N HIS A 136 0.00 8.40 7.04
CA HIS A 136 0.94 8.14 8.14
C HIS A 136 1.94 7.00 7.86
N ALA A 137 1.46 5.84 7.35
CA ALA A 137 2.33 4.78 6.86
C ALA A 137 1.65 3.92 5.78
N TYR A 138 2.34 3.72 4.66
CA TYR A 138 1.82 2.90 3.55
C TYR A 138 2.93 2.29 2.70
N ALA A 139 2.61 1.16 2.08
CA ALA A 139 3.43 0.49 1.09
C ALA A 139 2.82 0.65 -0.31
N LEU A 140 3.67 0.75 -1.32
CA LEU A 140 3.30 0.89 -2.72
C LEU A 140 3.89 -0.24 -3.56
N SER A 141 3.06 -0.79 -4.45
CA SER A 141 3.57 -1.54 -5.59
C SER A 141 4.16 -0.57 -6.62
N PRO A 142 5.00 -1.05 -7.55
CA PRO A 142 5.56 -0.19 -8.60
C PRO A 142 4.49 0.47 -9.47
N SER A 143 3.44 -0.28 -9.84
CA SER A 143 2.28 0.26 -10.57
C SER A 143 1.49 1.24 -9.72
N GLY A 144 1.31 0.96 -8.44
CA GLY A 144 0.64 1.85 -7.49
C GLY A 144 1.35 3.19 -7.33
N ALA A 145 2.68 3.18 -7.29
CA ALA A 145 3.48 4.41 -7.22
C ALA A 145 3.29 5.30 -8.45
N ILE A 146 3.27 4.71 -9.66
CA ILE A 146 3.01 5.44 -10.91
C ILE A 146 1.59 6.04 -10.89
N LYS A 147 0.58 5.21 -10.62
CA LYS A 147 -0.82 5.66 -10.57
C LYS A 147 -1.01 6.77 -9.54
N LEU A 148 -0.45 6.64 -8.34
CA LEU A 148 -0.58 7.65 -7.30
C LEU A 148 0.13 8.96 -7.69
N LEU A 149 1.32 8.87 -8.29
CA LEU A 149 2.01 10.04 -8.81
C LEU A 149 1.17 10.78 -9.86
N GLU A 150 0.60 10.07 -10.83
CA GLU A 150 -0.26 10.66 -11.86
C GLU A 150 -1.47 11.39 -11.26
N HIS A 151 -2.09 10.82 -10.23
CA HIS A 151 -3.19 11.48 -9.51
C HIS A 151 -2.74 12.76 -8.81
N LEU A 152 -1.59 12.74 -8.14
CA LEU A 152 -1.06 13.91 -7.43
C LEU A 152 -0.53 15.00 -8.37
N GLU A 153 -0.14 14.66 -9.59
CA GLU A 153 0.27 15.62 -10.61
C GLU A 153 -0.93 16.22 -11.37
N TYR A 154 -2.06 15.53 -11.40
CA TYR A 154 -3.26 16.01 -12.09
C TYR A 154 -3.96 17.13 -11.29
N PRO A 155 -3.93 18.40 -11.75
CA PRO A 155 -4.38 19.54 -10.94
C PRO A 155 -5.82 19.44 -10.41
N PRO A 156 -6.81 18.97 -11.20
CA PRO A 156 -8.17 18.81 -10.69
C PRO A 156 -8.29 17.82 -9.54
N PHE A 157 -7.44 16.78 -9.49
CA PHE A 157 -7.41 15.87 -8.35
C PHE A 157 -6.61 16.49 -7.19
N ALA A 158 -5.38 16.91 -7.47
CA ALA A 158 -4.42 17.43 -6.48
C ALA A 158 -4.95 18.61 -5.66
N TYR A 159 -5.76 19.48 -6.25
CA TYR A 159 -6.30 20.66 -5.58
C TYR A 159 -7.75 20.51 -5.10
N SER A 160 -8.41 19.37 -5.39
CA SER A 160 -9.79 19.14 -4.93
C SER A 160 -9.88 18.67 -3.49
N ARG A 161 -8.82 18.05 -2.97
CA ARG A 161 -8.77 17.44 -1.63
C ARG A 161 -7.33 17.34 -1.15
N ALA A 162 -7.15 17.39 0.17
CA ALA A 162 -5.88 17.04 0.75
C ALA A 162 -5.64 15.53 0.61
N ILE A 163 -4.37 15.14 0.40
CA ILE A 163 -3.94 13.72 0.38
C ILE A 163 -4.13 13.07 1.76
N ASP A 164 -3.90 13.86 2.81
CA ASP A 164 -4.19 13.53 4.20
C ASP A 164 -5.35 14.41 4.71
N GLN A 165 -6.36 13.77 5.27
CA GLN A 165 -7.61 14.36 5.77
C GLN A 165 -7.80 14.22 7.29
N ALA A 166 -6.82 13.62 7.99
CA ALA A 166 -6.89 13.42 9.43
C ALA A 166 -6.66 14.70 10.24
#